data_AF-A0A1Y4LHI4-F1
#
_entry.id   AF-A0A1Y4LHI4-F1
#
_cell.length_a   1.000
_cell.length_b   1.000
_cell.length_c   1.000
_cell.angle_alpha   90.00
_cell.angle_beta   90.00
_cell.angle_gamma   90.00
#
_symmetry.space_group_name_H-M   'P 1'
#
loop_
_entity.id
_entity.type
_entity.pdbx_description
1 polymer ?
#
loop_
_entity_poly.entity_id
_entity_poly.type
_entity_poly.pdbx_seq_one_letter_code
_entity_poly.pdbx_strand_id
1 'polypeptide(L)'
;MSKKHRMFQETPRKGKTTKLADTTPEFPYPELIQAIWAGESNSIIVVDSGPSDNEKVIKYCKQLTCYPDFHKCGKNISTDSGIVLPGIAIWKRPFALQIAQDVTVRYKILKFYYQQYLITYAIPVSKADSLTSLPQIECTPDEIKAILRAADVLSKPSLKEKPHRISSPVANDIAAHRDAFASHSTVDLPARLLTLMQSDDYILALVAICADVHYRAMHSQPKLPDVLYNFVGESRQQGWRDQLLNLFTALNFSTSTDCTHTRPLITQVKDPNDLKRWHNGPRDRLHLISTATGSLLWSLIECLSDRENHSQCGRRSSPLHTVPITLCSSALCSPYAFDFDLTKNSKSIGPDDFDLIREAMCKFLQDQHLQTAKMLFDRRMSSPTSYRMIPRVMWFESLEQAFIDCIFGDHPAYNEACTLLANTTSAQLEQATLREESLARALELIAHPACFAKHLIPCPKTWEDALGALCNDAYAFHKRFQKGKHRGCQALAFTSDSLKRLLHTVSCNESLFDSFLERAAAQDLLLDRSEVLNIGGETRRVILFRLNDESLSLAEK
;
A
#
# COMPACT_ATOMS: atom_id res chain seq x y z
N MET A 1 83.37 -18.98 37.28
CA MET A 1 83.61 -17.76 36.45
C MET A 1 82.28 -17.29 35.90
N SER A 2 81.88 -16.08 36.30
CA SER A 2 80.57 -15.47 36.10
C SER A 2 80.56 -14.58 34.85
N LYS A 3 79.52 -14.67 34.01
CA LYS A 3 79.13 -13.59 33.08
C LYS A 3 77.62 -13.38 33.09
N LYS A 4 77.22 -12.56 34.07
CA LYS A 4 76.16 -11.53 34.13
C LYS A 4 75.08 -11.55 33.04
N HIS A 5 73.86 -11.88 33.48
CA HIS A 5 72.62 -11.30 32.98
C HIS A 5 72.61 -9.78 33.19
N ARG A 6 72.19 -9.02 32.18
CA ARG A 6 71.89 -7.59 32.31
C ARG A 6 70.46 -7.37 31.83
N MET A 7 69.55 -7.26 32.81
CA MET A 7 68.21 -6.75 32.59
C MET A 7 68.31 -5.28 32.19
N PHE A 8 67.76 -4.92 31.04
CA PHE A 8 67.45 -3.53 30.71
C PHE A 8 66.03 -3.25 31.18
N GLN A 9 65.91 -2.42 32.22
CA GLN A 9 64.69 -1.73 32.58
C GLN A 9 64.45 -0.65 31.52
N GLU A 10 63.42 -0.82 30.68
CA GLU A 10 62.89 0.29 29.89
C GLU A 10 61.87 1.06 30.74
N THR A 11 62.24 2.28 31.10
CA THR A 11 61.33 3.33 31.59
C THR A 11 60.20 3.59 30.58
N PRO A 12 58.93 3.71 31.01
CA PRO A 12 57.85 4.02 30.07
C PRO A 12 57.98 5.46 29.56
N ARG A 13 58.32 5.59 28.27
CA ARG A 13 58.22 6.86 27.55
C ARG A 13 56.74 7.25 27.45
N LYS A 14 56.39 8.39 28.03
CA LYS A 14 55.16 9.14 27.71
C LYS A 14 55.09 9.32 26.19
N GLY A 15 54.20 8.59 25.53
CA GLY A 15 54.05 8.60 24.09
C GLY A 15 52.60 8.41 23.69
N LYS A 16 51.96 9.53 23.34
CA LYS A 16 50.71 9.66 22.58
C LYS A 16 49.56 8.74 23.02
N THR A 17 48.69 9.27 23.87
CA THR A 17 47.28 8.91 23.89
C THR A 17 46.77 8.92 22.45
N THR A 18 46.57 7.73 21.90
CA THR A 18 45.75 7.47 20.73
C THR A 18 44.42 8.18 20.97
N LYS A 19 44.10 9.14 20.10
CA LYS A 19 42.77 9.72 20.02
C LYS A 19 41.78 8.56 20.06
N LEU A 20 40.87 8.56 21.04
CA LEU A 20 39.64 7.79 20.91
C LEU A 20 39.07 8.17 19.54
N ALA A 21 39.06 7.20 18.63
CA ALA A 21 38.35 7.33 17.39
C ALA A 21 36.90 7.70 17.73
N ASP A 22 36.34 8.71 17.04
CA ASP A 22 34.91 8.96 16.98
C ASP A 22 34.25 7.64 16.53
N THR A 23 33.88 6.76 17.46
CA THR A 23 33.00 5.62 17.19
C THR A 23 31.57 6.14 17.11
N THR A 24 31.32 7.05 16.17
CA THR A 24 29.96 7.29 15.69
C THR A 24 29.73 6.22 14.63
N PRO A 25 28.66 5.41 14.69
CA PRO A 25 28.41 4.38 13.68
C PRO A 25 28.52 4.99 12.28
N GLU A 26 29.25 4.31 11.38
CA GLU A 26 29.31 4.71 9.99
C GLU A 26 27.90 4.62 9.41
N PHE A 27 27.37 5.79 9.09
CA PHE A 27 26.11 6.01 8.41
C PHE A 27 25.85 4.98 7.29
N PRO A 28 24.64 4.41 7.13
CA PRO A 28 23.34 4.80 7.72
C PRO A 28 23.00 4.19 9.09
N TYR A 29 22.23 4.94 9.90
CA TYR A 29 21.75 4.49 11.22
C TYR A 29 20.67 3.40 11.10
N PRO A 30 20.74 2.29 11.86
CA PRO A 30 19.75 1.22 11.85
C PRO A 30 18.32 1.69 12.13
N GLU A 31 18.14 2.58 13.10
CA GLU A 31 16.85 3.13 13.54
C GLU A 31 16.17 3.92 12.42
N LEU A 32 16.96 4.68 11.66
CA LEU A 32 16.47 5.41 10.49
C LEU A 32 16.00 4.46 9.40
N ILE A 33 16.76 3.39 9.14
CA ILE A 33 16.39 2.36 8.16
C ILE A 33 15.07 1.71 8.57
N GLN A 34 14.97 1.26 9.82
CA GLN A 34 13.75 0.63 10.35
C GLN A 34 12.53 1.54 10.25
N ALA A 35 12.64 2.80 10.66
CA ALA A 35 11.55 3.78 10.60
C ALA A 35 11.09 4.06 9.15
N ILE A 36 12.04 4.18 8.20
CA ILE A 36 11.72 4.34 6.78
C ILE A 36 10.93 3.14 6.26
N TRP A 37 11.35 1.92 6.58
CA TRP A 37 10.66 0.69 6.17
C TRP A 37 9.32 0.50 6.88
N ALA A 38 9.13 1.13 8.04
CA ALA A 38 7.84 1.21 8.73
C ALA A 38 6.89 2.27 8.15
N GLY A 39 7.29 3.01 7.11
CA GLY A 39 6.49 4.06 6.49
C GLY A 39 6.72 5.46 7.03
N GLU A 40 7.58 5.61 8.02
CA GLU A 40 7.85 6.89 8.70
C GLU A 40 8.89 7.76 7.95
N SER A 41 8.99 7.59 6.64
CA SER A 41 9.96 8.29 5.79
C SER A 41 9.82 9.83 5.79
N ASN A 42 8.70 10.35 6.29
CA ASN A 42 8.42 11.78 6.39
C ASN A 42 8.38 12.26 7.86
N SER A 43 8.76 11.42 8.83
CA SER A 43 8.82 11.75 10.25
C SER A 43 10.22 12.20 10.68
N ILE A 44 10.31 12.95 11.77
CA ILE A 44 11.59 13.26 12.42
C ILE A 44 11.96 12.07 13.29
N ILE A 45 13.11 11.46 13.04
CA ILE A 45 13.51 10.21 13.69
C ILE A 45 14.69 10.49 14.61
N VAL A 46 14.61 10.02 15.87
CA VAL A 46 15.77 9.99 16.77
C VAL A 46 16.61 8.77 16.38
N VAL A 47 17.83 9.02 15.92
CA VAL A 47 18.71 7.95 15.37
C VAL A 47 19.84 7.56 16.31
N ASP A 48 20.12 8.37 17.32
CA ASP A 48 21.12 8.09 18.34
C ASP A 48 20.88 9.02 19.54
N SER A 49 21.13 8.53 20.74
CA SER A 49 21.06 9.32 21.97
C SER A 49 22.09 8.83 22.98
N GLY A 50 22.80 9.74 23.64
CA GLY A 50 23.86 9.39 24.60
C GLY A 50 24.38 10.59 25.38
N PRO A 51 25.46 10.40 26.17
CA PRO A 51 26.07 11.49 26.94
C PRO A 51 26.70 12.54 26.03
N SER A 52 26.55 13.81 26.41
CA SER A 52 27.13 14.96 25.72
C SER A 52 28.62 15.12 26.01
N ASP A 53 29.37 15.61 25.02
CA ASP A 53 30.78 16.00 25.16
C ASP A 53 30.87 17.48 25.58
N ASN A 54 31.10 17.71 26.87
CA ASN A 54 31.16 19.05 27.46
C ASN A 54 32.25 19.94 26.82
N GLU A 55 33.38 19.38 26.37
CA GLU A 55 34.43 20.17 25.73
C GLU A 55 33.97 20.70 24.36
N LYS A 56 33.25 19.87 23.60
CA LYS A 56 32.63 20.28 22.33
C LYS A 56 31.59 21.36 22.55
N VAL A 57 30.70 21.21 23.54
CA VAL A 57 29.67 22.23 23.85
C VAL A 57 30.31 23.58 24.19
N ILE A 58 31.33 23.60 25.05
CA ILE A 58 32.06 24.84 25.41
C ILE A 58 32.67 25.50 24.17
N LYS A 59 33.25 24.71 23.27
CA LYS A 59 33.82 25.21 22.02
C LYS A 59 32.75 25.85 21.12
N TYR A 60 31.59 25.22 20.97
CA TYR A 60 30.50 25.73 20.14
C TYR A 60 29.88 27.00 20.73
N CYS A 61 29.67 27.06 22.06
CA CYS A 61 29.23 28.29 22.72
C CYS A 61 30.19 29.45 22.45
N LYS A 62 31.52 29.22 22.54
CA LYS A 62 32.53 30.25 22.22
C LYS A 62 32.46 30.71 20.76
N GLN A 63 32.18 29.80 19.83
CA GLN A 63 32.05 30.14 18.41
C GLN A 63 30.79 30.96 18.13
N LEU A 64 29.65 30.61 18.74
CA LEU A 64 28.41 31.37 18.61
C LEU A 64 28.55 32.80 19.11
N THR A 65 29.21 33.01 20.25
CA THR A 65 29.42 34.35 20.82
C THR A 65 30.32 35.26 19.97
N CYS A 66 30.95 34.75 18.91
CA CYS A 66 31.65 35.58 17.94
C CYS A 66 30.70 36.25 16.94
N TYR A 67 29.43 35.85 16.89
CA TYR A 67 28.42 36.41 16.01
C TYR A 67 27.55 37.42 16.77
N PRO A 68 27.17 38.54 16.13
CA PRO A 68 26.48 39.64 16.80
C PRO A 68 25.12 39.22 17.38
N ASP A 69 24.44 38.26 16.74
CA ASP A 69 23.09 37.84 17.09
C ASP A 69 23.00 36.96 18.36
N PHE A 70 24.15 36.57 18.94
CA PHE A 70 24.24 35.61 20.04
C PHE A 70 25.14 36.11 21.18
N HIS A 71 24.58 36.16 22.39
CA HIS A 71 25.25 36.65 23.59
C HIS A 71 25.35 35.56 24.65
N LYS A 72 26.36 35.68 25.49
CA LYS A 72 26.49 34.80 26.66
C LYS A 72 25.58 35.31 27.78
N CYS A 73 24.67 34.46 28.24
CA CYS A 73 23.81 34.73 29.40
C CYS A 73 24.08 33.66 30.48
N GLY A 74 24.96 33.98 31.44
CA GLY A 74 25.41 33.03 32.46
C GLY A 74 26.14 31.82 31.86
N LYS A 75 25.58 30.61 32.06
CA LYS A 75 26.09 29.36 31.47
C LYS A 75 25.48 29.06 30.09
N ASN A 76 24.47 29.81 29.66
CA ASN A 76 23.71 29.60 28.43
C ASN A 76 24.04 30.67 27.37
N ILE A 77 23.50 30.47 26.16
CA ILE A 77 23.53 31.43 25.06
C ILE A 77 22.14 32.02 24.91
N SER A 78 22.04 33.32 24.66
CA SER A 78 20.78 34.00 24.33
C SER A 78 20.88 34.72 22.99
N THR A 79 19.76 34.86 22.29
CA THR A 79 19.68 35.67 21.07
C THR A 79 19.44 37.15 21.38
N ASP A 80 19.63 38.02 20.39
CA ASP A 80 19.26 39.45 20.45
C ASP A 80 17.79 39.68 20.80
N SER A 81 16.92 38.75 20.41
CA SER A 81 15.48 38.78 20.74
C SER A 81 15.17 38.32 22.17
N GLY A 82 16.19 38.08 23.00
CA GLY A 82 16.04 37.69 24.41
C GLY A 82 15.70 36.22 24.64
N ILE A 83 15.75 35.36 23.61
CA ILE A 83 15.46 33.93 23.74
C ILE A 83 16.71 33.22 24.27
N VAL A 84 16.60 32.52 25.40
CA VAL A 84 17.69 31.71 25.95
C VAL A 84 17.66 30.33 25.30
N LEU A 85 18.76 29.93 24.66
CA LEU A 85 18.87 28.64 24.01
C LEU A 85 18.93 27.52 25.07
N PRO A 86 18.01 26.53 25.03
CA PRO A 86 18.02 25.40 25.97
C PRO A 86 19.16 24.41 25.71
N GLY A 87 19.80 24.48 24.53
CA GLY A 87 20.94 23.67 24.13
C GLY A 87 21.59 24.20 22.86
N ILE A 88 22.63 23.53 22.40
CA ILE A 88 23.36 23.89 21.17
C ILE A 88 23.13 22.84 20.10
N ALA A 89 22.74 23.25 18.89
CA ALA A 89 22.53 22.33 17.77
C ALA A 89 23.54 22.56 16.65
N ILE A 90 23.83 21.51 15.87
CA ILE A 90 24.71 21.56 14.70
C ILE A 90 24.16 20.64 13.61
N TRP A 91 24.12 21.14 12.38
CA TRP A 91 23.85 20.33 11.21
C TRP A 91 25.09 19.53 10.81
N LYS A 92 24.86 18.25 10.54
CA LYS A 92 25.82 17.43 9.77
C LYS A 92 25.43 17.43 8.30
N ARG A 93 26.29 16.80 7.49
CA ARG A 93 26.08 16.68 6.05
C ARG A 93 24.72 16.03 5.78
N PRO A 94 23.89 16.59 4.88
CA PRO A 94 22.72 15.90 4.39
C PRO A 94 23.16 14.68 3.58
N PHE A 95 22.28 13.70 3.52
CA PHE A 95 22.47 12.52 2.68
C PHE A 95 21.16 12.16 1.99
N ALA A 96 21.33 11.43 0.90
CA ALA A 96 20.26 10.78 0.15
C ALA A 96 20.28 9.29 0.49
N LEU A 97 19.15 8.75 0.95
CA LEU A 97 18.94 7.32 1.09
C LEU A 97 18.15 6.82 -0.12
N GLN A 98 18.79 5.98 -0.92
CA GLN A 98 18.15 5.21 -1.98
C GLN A 98 17.61 3.91 -1.36
N ILE A 99 16.31 3.90 -1.10
CA ILE A 99 15.57 2.78 -0.47
C ILE A 99 15.20 1.75 -1.53
N ALA A 100 14.84 2.25 -2.71
CA ALA A 100 14.65 1.51 -3.94
C ALA A 100 15.32 2.30 -5.07
N GLN A 101 15.57 1.67 -6.21
CA GLN A 101 16.29 2.27 -7.35
C GLN A 101 15.74 3.67 -7.76
N ASP A 102 14.43 3.93 -7.59
CA ASP A 102 13.83 5.26 -7.90
C ASP A 102 13.24 6.01 -6.68
N VAL A 103 13.41 5.50 -5.45
CA VAL A 103 12.95 6.22 -4.23
C VAL A 103 14.16 6.70 -3.47
N THR A 104 14.39 8.01 -3.55
CA THR A 104 15.41 8.70 -2.78
C THR A 104 14.77 9.60 -1.75
N VAL A 105 14.97 9.30 -0.47
CA VAL A 105 14.54 10.17 0.64
C VAL A 105 15.76 10.90 1.17
N ARG A 106 15.61 12.19 1.41
CA ARG A 106 16.71 13.07 1.83
C ARG A 106 16.48 13.54 3.26
N TYR A 107 17.53 13.46 4.07
CA TYR A 107 17.51 13.91 5.46
C TYR A 107 18.67 14.86 5.75
N LYS A 108 18.41 15.84 6.61
CA LYS A 108 19.44 16.59 7.35
C LYS A 108 19.59 15.96 8.73
N ILE A 109 20.83 15.82 9.20
CA ILE A 109 21.10 15.34 10.56
C ILE A 109 21.34 16.52 11.48
N LEU A 110 20.53 16.63 12.53
CA LEU A 110 20.70 17.61 13.59
C LEU A 110 21.29 16.91 14.81
N LYS A 111 22.52 17.28 15.20
CA LYS A 111 23.07 16.90 16.51
C LYS A 111 22.71 17.98 17.51
N PHE A 112 21.91 17.64 18.51
CA PHE A 112 21.46 18.58 19.54
C PHE A 112 22.05 18.21 20.89
N TYR A 113 22.88 19.11 21.42
CA TYR A 113 23.48 19.01 22.74
C TYR A 113 22.56 19.72 23.73
N TYR A 114 21.71 18.94 24.38
CA TYR A 114 20.71 19.41 25.33
C TYR A 114 21.10 18.94 26.73
N GLN A 115 21.40 19.89 27.63
CA GLN A 115 21.89 19.61 28.98
C GLN A 115 23.13 18.68 28.95
N GLN A 116 23.05 17.50 29.58
CA GLN A 116 24.11 16.49 29.61
C GLN A 116 23.97 15.41 28.52
N TYR A 117 23.01 15.56 27.61
CA TYR A 117 22.70 14.57 26.57
C TYR A 117 22.98 15.13 25.18
N LEU A 118 23.40 14.23 24.30
CA LEU A 118 23.42 14.43 22.86
C LEU A 118 22.28 13.61 22.26
N ILE A 119 21.39 14.27 21.53
CA ILE A 119 20.35 13.62 20.74
C ILE A 119 20.62 13.91 19.27
N THR A 120 20.66 12.86 18.44
CA THR A 120 20.83 12.98 17.00
C THR A 120 19.50 12.72 16.32
N TYR A 121 19.04 13.70 15.55
CA TYR A 121 17.80 13.62 14.77
C TYR A 121 18.11 13.48 13.28
N ALA A 122 17.42 12.58 12.60
CA ALA A 122 17.25 12.61 11.16
C ALA A 122 15.96 13.36 10.82
N ILE A 123 16.11 14.50 10.15
CA ILE A 123 15.02 15.42 9.81
C ILE A 123 14.83 15.39 8.29
N PRO A 124 13.66 15.01 7.77
CA PRO A 124 13.37 15.07 6.34
C PRO A 124 13.65 16.46 5.80
N VAL A 125 14.31 16.57 4.66
CA VAL A 125 14.67 17.88 4.06
C VAL A 125 13.42 18.74 3.85
N SER A 126 12.28 18.14 3.50
CA SER A 126 10.98 18.80 3.36
C SER A 126 10.48 19.50 4.62
N LYS A 127 10.94 19.07 5.81
CA LYS A 127 10.54 19.59 7.13
C LYS A 127 11.64 20.41 7.80
N ALA A 128 12.88 20.33 7.32
CA ALA A 128 14.01 20.92 8.01
C ALA A 128 13.91 22.45 8.15
N ASP A 129 13.35 23.12 7.14
CA ASP A 129 13.29 24.59 7.10
C ASP A 129 12.02 25.14 7.77
N SER A 130 11.02 24.28 8.03
CA SER A 130 9.72 24.63 8.66
C SER A 130 9.50 23.92 10.00
N LEU A 131 10.58 23.45 10.62
CA LEU A 131 10.55 22.68 11.85
C LEU A 131 10.06 23.52 13.03
N THR A 132 9.00 23.06 13.71
CA THR A 132 8.40 23.75 14.87
C THR A 132 8.56 23.00 16.19
N SER A 133 8.93 21.71 16.15
CA SER A 133 9.08 20.86 17.33
C SER A 133 10.08 19.74 17.08
N LEU A 134 10.75 19.27 18.13
CA LEU A 134 11.64 18.09 18.11
C LEU A 134 11.08 16.98 19.01
N PRO A 135 11.16 15.70 18.60
CA PRO A 135 10.80 14.59 19.49
C PRO A 135 11.62 14.60 20.78
N GLN A 136 11.02 14.13 21.88
CA GLN A 136 11.64 13.96 23.21
C GLN A 136 12.07 15.24 23.94
N ILE A 137 11.81 16.44 23.38
CA ILE A 137 12.18 17.72 24.00
C ILE A 137 11.02 18.71 23.90
N GLU A 138 10.72 19.37 25.02
CA GLU A 138 9.77 20.46 25.08
C GLU A 138 10.48 21.80 24.82
N CYS A 139 10.23 22.35 23.63
CA CYS A 139 10.69 23.69 23.23
C CYS A 139 9.52 24.43 22.58
N THR A 140 9.46 25.74 22.79
CA THR A 140 8.56 26.62 22.05
C THR A 140 9.01 26.74 20.58
N PRO A 141 8.09 27.08 19.64
CA PRO A 141 8.45 27.26 18.23
C PRO A 141 9.54 28.31 17.99
N ASP A 142 9.61 29.36 18.83
CA ASP A 142 10.62 30.41 18.69
C ASP A 142 11.98 29.99 19.25
N GLU A 143 12.02 29.15 20.29
CA GLU A 143 13.25 28.48 20.72
C GLU A 143 13.78 27.54 19.65
N ILE A 144 12.91 26.75 19.00
CA ILE A 144 13.33 25.88 17.88
C ILE A 144 13.92 26.72 16.74
N LYS A 145 13.28 27.82 16.32
CA LYS A 145 13.84 28.71 15.30
C LYS A 145 15.21 29.26 15.72
N ALA A 146 15.37 29.67 16.97
CA ALA A 146 16.65 30.18 17.49
C ALA A 146 17.74 29.10 17.49
N ILE A 147 17.40 27.86 17.88
CA ILE A 147 18.28 26.69 17.85
C ILE A 147 18.72 26.39 16.41
N LEU A 148 17.81 26.42 15.44
CA LEU A 148 18.15 26.15 14.04
C LEU A 148 19.04 27.23 13.44
N ARG A 149 18.81 28.51 13.76
CA ARG A 149 19.71 29.61 13.37
C ARG A 149 21.11 29.42 13.95
N ALA A 150 21.20 29.08 15.24
CA ALA A 150 22.48 28.78 15.88
C ALA A 150 23.18 27.59 15.20
N ALA A 151 22.42 26.56 14.82
CA ALA A 151 22.93 25.43 14.06
C ALA A 151 23.46 25.84 12.69
N ASP A 152 22.75 26.68 11.94
CA ASP A 152 23.19 27.16 10.62
C ASP A 152 24.50 27.95 10.72
N VAL A 153 24.65 28.78 11.75
CA VAL A 153 25.87 29.56 12.01
C VAL A 153 27.06 28.68 12.37
N LEU A 154 26.86 27.67 13.21
CA LEU A 154 27.91 26.75 13.64
C LEU A 154 28.29 25.72 12.58
N SER A 155 27.38 25.43 11.66
CA SER A 155 27.56 24.40 10.65
C SER A 155 28.48 24.89 9.55
N LYS A 156 29.45 24.07 9.17
CA LYS A 156 30.27 24.36 7.99
C LYS A 156 29.41 24.15 6.73
N PRO A 157 29.58 24.98 5.68
CA PRO A 157 28.91 24.75 4.41
C PRO A 157 29.24 23.33 3.92
N SER A 158 28.19 22.53 3.72
CA SER A 158 28.31 21.12 3.43
C SER A 158 28.73 20.89 1.97
N LEU A 159 29.93 20.34 1.79
CA LEU A 159 30.44 19.75 0.54
C LEU A 159 29.65 18.48 0.19
N LYS A 160 29.10 18.42 -1.03
CA LYS A 160 28.50 17.29 -1.78
C LYS A 160 27.72 16.23 -0.97
N GLU A 161 26.43 16.13 -1.24
CA GLU A 161 25.54 15.06 -0.75
C GLU A 161 26.07 13.67 -1.13
N LYS A 162 26.11 12.73 -0.17
CA LYS A 162 26.51 11.35 -0.41
C LYS A 162 25.27 10.46 -0.52
N PRO A 163 25.06 9.75 -1.64
CA PRO A 163 24.00 8.76 -1.74
C PRO A 163 24.40 7.48 -1.01
N HIS A 164 23.47 6.92 -0.24
CA HIS A 164 23.58 5.64 0.43
C HIS A 164 22.46 4.72 -0.06
N ARG A 165 22.81 3.51 -0.49
CA ARG A 165 21.83 2.49 -0.88
C ARG A 165 21.68 1.49 0.26
N ILE A 166 20.44 1.20 0.63
CA ILE A 166 20.11 0.25 1.69
C ILE A 166 19.34 -0.95 1.11
N SER A 167 19.60 -2.14 1.62
CA SER A 167 18.85 -3.35 1.27
C SER A 167 17.53 -3.41 2.06
N SER A 168 16.54 -4.12 1.51
CA SER A 168 15.26 -4.34 2.20
C SER A 168 15.47 -5.29 3.40
N PRO A 169 15.11 -4.88 4.64
CA PRO A 169 15.13 -5.78 5.79
C PRO A 169 14.06 -6.88 5.68
N VAL A 170 13.00 -6.65 4.89
CA VAL A 170 11.92 -7.62 4.70
C VAL A 170 12.41 -8.89 4.01
N ALA A 171 13.40 -8.79 3.12
CA ALA A 171 14.03 -9.95 2.51
C ALA A 171 14.68 -10.88 3.55
N ASN A 172 15.30 -10.30 4.58
CA ASN A 172 15.89 -11.07 5.68
C ASN A 172 14.80 -11.67 6.58
N ASP A 173 13.72 -10.92 6.85
CA ASP A 173 12.56 -11.43 7.57
C ASP A 173 11.99 -12.68 6.87
N ILE A 174 11.79 -12.62 5.54
CA ILE A 174 11.28 -13.73 4.73
C ILE A 174 12.20 -14.95 4.82
N ALA A 175 13.51 -14.74 4.65
CA ALA A 175 14.50 -15.81 4.76
C ALA A 175 14.47 -16.45 6.16
N ALA A 176 14.43 -15.65 7.21
CA ALA A 176 14.38 -16.15 8.59
C ALA A 176 13.12 -16.97 8.88
N HIS A 177 11.94 -16.50 8.46
CA HIS A 177 10.68 -17.23 8.61
C HIS A 177 10.67 -18.55 7.84
N ARG A 178 11.24 -18.56 6.63
CA ARG A 178 11.39 -19.78 5.82
C ARG A 178 12.32 -20.76 6.51
N ASP A 179 13.49 -20.30 6.94
CA ASP A 179 14.53 -21.15 7.54
C ASP A 179 14.06 -21.71 8.89
N ALA A 180 13.31 -20.94 9.67
CA ALA A 180 12.67 -21.41 10.91
C ALA A 180 11.65 -22.54 10.67
N PHE A 181 10.98 -22.55 9.50
CA PHE A 181 10.01 -23.57 9.13
C PHE A 181 10.62 -24.70 8.28
N ALA A 182 11.90 -24.62 7.91
CA ALA A 182 12.56 -25.59 7.02
C ALA A 182 12.69 -27.00 7.61
N SER A 183 12.60 -27.15 8.93
CA SER A 183 12.60 -28.44 9.62
C SER A 183 11.23 -29.13 9.59
N HIS A 184 10.17 -28.43 9.18
CA HIS A 184 8.85 -29.00 9.00
C HIS A 184 8.81 -29.80 7.71
N SER A 185 8.32 -31.03 7.78
CA SER A 185 8.21 -31.92 6.63
C SER A 185 6.95 -32.74 6.74
N THR A 186 5.97 -32.40 5.92
CA THR A 186 4.72 -33.15 5.77
C THR A 186 4.96 -34.36 4.89
N VAL A 187 4.51 -35.53 5.36
CA VAL A 187 4.47 -36.74 4.54
C VAL A 187 3.51 -36.50 3.37
N ASP A 188 4.00 -36.78 2.16
CA ASP A 188 3.24 -36.66 0.91
C ASP A 188 2.60 -35.27 0.70
N LEU A 189 3.42 -34.22 0.89
CA LEU A 189 3.03 -32.83 0.65
C LEU A 189 2.29 -32.64 -0.69
N PRO A 190 2.76 -33.17 -1.84
CA PRO A 190 2.09 -32.96 -3.12
C PRO A 190 0.66 -33.52 -3.14
N ALA A 191 0.43 -34.78 -2.76
CA ALA A 191 -0.92 -35.37 -2.83
C ALA A 191 -1.91 -34.68 -1.89
N ARG A 192 -1.47 -34.34 -0.67
CA ARG A 192 -2.30 -33.60 0.30
C ARG A 192 -2.62 -32.20 -0.20
N LEU A 193 -1.64 -31.50 -0.74
CA LEU A 193 -1.83 -30.14 -1.26
C LEU A 193 -2.78 -30.15 -2.45
N LEU A 194 -2.66 -31.13 -3.35
CA LEU A 194 -3.58 -31.26 -4.48
C LEU A 194 -5.01 -31.47 -4.01
N THR A 195 -5.23 -32.36 -3.04
CA THR A 195 -6.56 -32.60 -2.46
C THR A 195 -7.15 -31.32 -1.89
N LEU A 196 -6.32 -30.54 -1.19
CA LEU A 196 -6.71 -29.27 -0.62
C LEU A 196 -7.05 -28.23 -1.71
N MET A 197 -6.22 -28.09 -2.74
CA MET A 197 -6.44 -27.21 -3.89
C MET A 197 -7.69 -27.59 -4.70
N GLN A 198 -8.03 -28.88 -4.80
CA GLN A 198 -9.27 -29.34 -5.43
C GLN A 198 -10.52 -29.02 -4.60
N SER A 199 -10.34 -28.77 -3.30
CA SER A 199 -11.43 -28.48 -2.38
C SER A 199 -11.72 -27.00 -2.20
N ASP A 200 -10.80 -26.13 -2.62
CA ASP A 200 -10.89 -24.69 -2.47
C ASP A 200 -10.20 -23.98 -3.66
N ASP A 201 -11.02 -23.35 -4.51
CA ASP A 201 -10.63 -22.74 -5.78
C ASP A 201 -9.61 -21.59 -5.62
N TYR A 202 -9.42 -21.02 -4.42
CA TYR A 202 -8.60 -19.81 -4.22
C TYR A 202 -7.20 -20.09 -3.71
N ILE A 203 -6.89 -21.31 -3.27
CA ILE A 203 -5.59 -21.61 -2.63
C ILE A 203 -4.42 -21.33 -3.56
N LEU A 204 -4.52 -21.76 -4.82
CA LEU A 204 -3.46 -21.53 -5.80
C LEU A 204 -3.27 -20.03 -6.06
N ALA A 205 -4.37 -19.30 -6.22
CA ALA A 205 -4.34 -17.87 -6.42
C ALA A 205 -3.73 -17.14 -5.21
N LEU A 206 -4.09 -17.54 -3.98
CA LEU A 206 -3.55 -16.95 -2.75
C LEU A 206 -2.05 -17.14 -2.62
N VAL A 207 -1.56 -18.34 -2.93
CA VAL A 207 -0.13 -18.65 -2.96
C VAL A 207 0.57 -17.75 -3.98
N ALA A 208 0.04 -17.63 -5.20
CA ALA A 208 0.62 -16.77 -6.23
C ALA A 208 0.62 -15.28 -5.83
N ILE A 209 -0.47 -14.76 -5.25
CA ILE A 209 -0.57 -13.38 -4.77
C ILE A 209 0.46 -13.09 -3.68
N CYS A 210 0.57 -13.99 -2.69
CA CYS A 210 1.54 -13.82 -1.61
C CYS A 210 2.97 -13.95 -2.15
N ALA A 211 3.21 -14.84 -3.10
CA ALA A 211 4.49 -14.97 -3.77
C ALA A 211 4.86 -13.71 -4.56
N ASP A 212 3.91 -13.03 -5.20
CA ASP A 212 4.14 -11.74 -5.88
C ASP A 212 4.67 -10.68 -4.89
N VAL A 213 4.02 -10.56 -3.72
CA VAL A 213 4.45 -9.65 -2.64
C VAL A 213 5.88 -9.98 -2.20
N HIS A 214 6.12 -11.24 -1.83
CA HIS A 214 7.41 -11.68 -1.31
C HIS A 214 8.52 -11.60 -2.36
N TYR A 215 8.19 -11.91 -3.62
CA TYR A 215 9.11 -11.77 -4.75
C TYR A 215 9.59 -10.32 -4.89
N ARG A 216 8.66 -9.36 -4.88
CA ARG A 216 8.99 -7.93 -4.95
C ARG A 216 9.75 -7.43 -3.72
N ALA A 217 9.49 -8.00 -2.55
CA ALA A 217 10.22 -7.66 -1.32
C ALA A 217 11.67 -8.15 -1.35
N MET A 218 11.91 -9.36 -1.87
CA MET A 218 13.25 -9.95 -1.98
C MET A 218 14.06 -9.38 -3.14
N HIS A 219 13.39 -8.94 -4.21
CA HIS A 219 14.05 -8.48 -5.43
C HIS A 219 13.87 -6.98 -5.60
N SER A 220 14.98 -6.24 -5.62
CA SER A 220 14.93 -4.79 -5.89
C SER A 220 14.46 -4.51 -7.31
N GLN A 221 13.24 -3.97 -7.46
CA GLN A 221 12.64 -3.52 -8.73
C GLN A 221 12.66 -4.55 -9.86
N PRO A 222 11.91 -5.65 -9.72
CA PRO A 222 11.66 -6.49 -10.87
C PRO A 222 10.80 -5.69 -11.87
N LYS A 223 11.16 -5.73 -13.17
CA LYS A 223 10.33 -5.16 -14.25
C LYS A 223 9.07 -6.00 -14.39
N LEU A 224 8.14 -5.82 -13.47
CA LEU A 224 6.87 -6.54 -13.40
C LEU A 224 5.71 -5.57 -13.53
N PRO A 225 4.59 -6.03 -14.11
CA PRO A 225 3.38 -5.23 -14.19
C PRO A 225 2.83 -4.98 -12.77
N ASP A 226 2.28 -3.78 -12.56
CA ASP A 226 1.52 -3.49 -11.34
C ASP A 226 0.09 -4.02 -11.50
N VAL A 227 -0.49 -4.55 -10.43
CA VAL A 227 -1.83 -5.13 -10.43
C VAL A 227 -2.46 -5.06 -9.04
N LEU A 228 -3.78 -4.96 -8.99
CA LEU A 228 -4.57 -5.06 -7.77
C LEU A 228 -5.27 -6.41 -7.70
N TYR A 229 -5.08 -7.14 -6.60
CA TYR A 229 -5.81 -8.38 -6.34
C TYR A 229 -7.01 -8.07 -5.43
N ASN A 230 -8.22 -8.34 -5.89
CA ASN A 230 -9.46 -8.01 -5.21
C ASN A 230 -10.24 -9.27 -4.84
N PHE A 231 -10.39 -9.50 -3.55
CA PHE A 231 -11.22 -10.55 -3.00
C PHE A 231 -12.60 -10.00 -2.74
N VAL A 232 -13.56 -10.48 -3.54
CA VAL A 232 -14.95 -10.03 -3.55
C VAL A 232 -15.77 -10.99 -2.70
N GLY A 233 -16.32 -10.53 -1.58
CA GLY A 233 -17.19 -11.36 -0.76
C GLY A 233 -18.29 -10.57 -0.07
N GLU A 234 -19.40 -11.23 0.23
CA GLU A 234 -20.53 -10.60 0.88
C GLU A 234 -20.18 -10.12 2.30
N SER A 235 -20.49 -8.85 2.59
CA SER A 235 -20.15 -8.21 3.86
C SER A 235 -20.81 -8.86 5.09
N ARG A 236 -21.92 -9.57 4.89
CA ARG A 236 -22.71 -10.23 5.94
C ARG A 236 -22.19 -11.61 6.33
N GLN A 237 -21.34 -12.22 5.52
CA GLN A 237 -20.77 -13.54 5.79
C GLN A 237 -19.39 -13.34 6.43
N GLN A 238 -19.28 -13.42 7.77
CA GLN A 238 -17.99 -13.24 8.45
C GLN A 238 -17.04 -14.44 8.29
N GLY A 239 -17.57 -15.66 8.07
CA GLY A 239 -16.78 -16.90 8.06
C GLY A 239 -15.66 -16.94 7.01
N TRP A 240 -15.94 -16.50 5.78
CA TRP A 240 -14.93 -16.47 4.72
C TRP A 240 -13.80 -15.47 5.02
N ARG A 241 -14.10 -14.36 5.71
CA ARG A 241 -13.09 -13.34 6.05
C ARG A 241 -12.09 -13.88 7.05
N ASP A 242 -12.55 -14.53 8.10
CA ASP A 242 -11.67 -15.08 9.12
C ASP A 242 -10.80 -16.21 8.56
N GLN A 243 -11.37 -17.09 7.74
CA GLN A 243 -10.63 -18.13 7.04
C GLN A 243 -9.57 -17.55 6.10
N LEU A 244 -9.93 -16.56 5.28
CA LEU A 244 -9.01 -15.88 4.37
C LEU A 244 -7.88 -15.17 5.13
N LEU A 245 -8.18 -14.51 6.24
CA LEU A 245 -7.17 -13.87 7.09
C LEU A 245 -6.22 -14.90 7.72
N ASN A 246 -6.71 -16.07 8.09
CA ASN A 246 -5.86 -17.17 8.57
C ASN A 246 -4.95 -17.69 7.45
N LEU A 247 -5.45 -17.84 6.22
CA LEU A 247 -4.64 -18.19 5.05
C LEU A 247 -3.54 -17.15 4.78
N PHE A 248 -3.89 -15.86 4.75
CA PHE A 248 -2.89 -14.80 4.62
C PHE A 248 -1.88 -14.81 5.76
N THR A 249 -2.30 -15.15 6.98
CA THR A 249 -1.40 -15.28 8.13
C THR A 249 -0.43 -16.44 7.93
N ALA A 250 -0.91 -17.60 7.47
CA ALA A 250 -0.07 -18.75 7.14
C ALA A 250 0.96 -18.43 6.05
N LEU A 251 0.56 -17.63 5.05
CA LEU A 251 1.38 -17.19 3.92
C LEU A 251 2.20 -15.91 4.19
N ASN A 252 2.15 -15.35 5.41
CA ASN A 252 2.88 -14.13 5.73
C ASN A 252 4.29 -14.43 6.22
N PHE A 253 5.27 -14.20 5.35
CA PHE A 253 6.70 -14.27 5.66
C PHE A 253 7.33 -12.88 5.81
N SER A 254 6.55 -11.83 5.61
CA SER A 254 7.03 -10.44 5.57
C SER A 254 6.91 -9.71 6.91
N THR A 255 6.62 -10.41 8.01
CA THR A 255 6.57 -9.82 9.36
C THR A 255 7.96 -9.81 9.97
N SER A 256 8.28 -8.78 10.75
CA SER A 256 9.55 -8.75 11.46
C SER A 256 9.68 -9.95 12.40
N THR A 257 10.88 -10.53 12.48
CA THR A 257 11.19 -11.63 13.41
C THR A 257 11.00 -11.24 14.87
N ASP A 258 11.03 -9.94 15.18
CA ASP A 258 10.86 -9.42 16.54
C ASP A 258 9.38 -9.23 16.92
N CYS A 259 8.45 -9.44 15.98
CA CYS A 259 7.01 -9.31 16.23
C CYS A 259 6.44 -10.56 16.91
N THR A 260 5.54 -10.35 17.86
CA THR A 260 4.76 -11.41 18.52
C THR A 260 3.58 -11.93 17.71
N HIS A 261 3.26 -11.29 16.57
CA HIS A 261 2.12 -11.62 15.73
C HIS A 261 2.55 -11.75 14.27
N THR A 262 2.06 -12.79 13.60
CA THR A 262 2.33 -13.10 12.19
C THR A 262 1.23 -12.61 11.24
N ARG A 263 0.18 -11.98 11.79
CA ARG A 263 -0.96 -11.48 11.00
C ARG A 263 -0.51 -10.42 9.99
N PRO A 264 -1.10 -10.41 8.77
CA PRO A 264 -0.86 -9.34 7.81
C PRO A 264 -1.35 -7.99 8.37
N LEU A 265 -0.74 -6.91 7.89
CA LEU A 265 -1.24 -5.56 8.15
C LEU A 265 -2.59 -5.38 7.45
N ILE A 266 -3.54 -4.70 8.08
CA ILE A 266 -4.85 -4.43 7.50
C ILE A 266 -5.19 -2.96 7.68
N THR A 267 -5.37 -2.23 6.57
CA THR A 267 -5.94 -0.88 6.60
C THR A 267 -7.42 -0.96 6.29
N GLN A 268 -8.24 -0.53 7.24
CA GLN A 268 -9.68 -0.32 7.03
C GLN A 268 -9.87 1.03 6.32
N VAL A 269 -10.42 1.01 5.11
CA VAL A 269 -10.65 2.21 4.29
C VAL A 269 -12.13 2.58 4.36
N LYS A 270 -12.42 3.68 5.05
CA LYS A 270 -13.77 4.26 5.14
C LYS A 270 -13.89 5.56 4.35
N ASP A 271 -12.77 6.23 4.10
CA ASP A 271 -12.69 7.43 3.30
C ASP A 271 -11.37 7.51 2.49
N PRO A 272 -11.25 8.42 1.51
CA PRO A 272 -10.06 8.53 0.67
C PRO A 272 -8.75 8.84 1.41
N ASN A 273 -8.78 9.39 2.63
CA ASN A 273 -7.57 9.66 3.40
C ASN A 273 -7.00 8.39 4.04
N ASP A 274 -7.82 7.39 4.32
CA ASP A 274 -7.33 6.09 4.80
C ASP A 274 -6.47 5.38 3.74
N LEU A 275 -6.83 5.50 2.46
CA LEU A 275 -6.03 4.96 1.37
C LEU A 275 -4.65 5.64 1.28
N LYS A 276 -4.56 6.94 1.60
CA LYS A 276 -3.26 7.63 1.73
C LYS A 276 -2.43 7.07 2.88
N ARG A 277 -3.05 6.63 3.98
CA ARG A 277 -2.34 5.97 5.09
C ARG A 277 -1.75 4.64 4.64
N TRP A 278 -2.50 3.84 3.85
CA TRP A 278 -1.96 2.63 3.23
C TRP A 278 -0.77 2.92 2.31
N HIS A 279 -0.87 3.96 1.47
CA HIS A 279 0.22 4.36 0.57
C HIS A 279 1.50 4.77 1.31
N ASN A 280 1.35 5.30 2.53
CA ASN A 280 2.45 5.71 3.40
C ASN A 280 2.81 4.65 4.46
N GLY A 281 2.32 3.41 4.34
CA GLY A 281 2.53 2.35 5.31
C GLY A 281 3.94 1.72 5.31
N PRO A 282 4.08 0.51 5.89
CA PRO A 282 5.31 -0.28 5.89
C PRO A 282 5.62 -1.00 4.55
N ARG A 283 6.71 -0.61 3.87
CA ARG A 283 7.02 -1.01 2.48
C ARG A 283 7.34 -2.49 2.34
N ASP A 284 7.05 -3.05 1.16
CA ASP A 284 7.39 -4.42 0.77
C ASP A 284 6.82 -5.51 1.69
N ARG A 285 5.80 -5.19 2.50
CA ARG A 285 5.12 -6.14 3.39
C ARG A 285 3.74 -6.52 2.87
N LEU A 286 3.26 -7.68 3.29
CA LEU A 286 1.90 -8.14 3.05
C LEU A 286 0.92 -7.23 3.82
N HIS A 287 0.24 -6.35 3.08
CA HIS A 287 -0.64 -5.32 3.64
C HIS A 287 -1.97 -5.27 2.90
N LEU A 288 -3.01 -5.78 3.56
CA LEU A 288 -4.37 -5.86 3.04
C LEU A 288 -5.11 -4.52 3.21
N ILE A 289 -5.97 -4.23 2.25
CA ILE A 289 -6.92 -3.11 2.27
C ILE A 289 -8.32 -3.70 2.46
N SER A 290 -9.06 -3.26 3.46
CA SER A 290 -10.44 -3.71 3.68
C SER A 290 -11.40 -2.55 3.51
N THR A 291 -12.42 -2.73 2.67
CA THR A 291 -13.43 -1.70 2.39
C THR A 291 -14.79 -2.35 2.13
N ALA A 292 -15.85 -1.63 2.44
CA ALA A 292 -17.22 -2.05 2.12
C ALA A 292 -17.69 -1.62 0.72
N THR A 293 -16.88 -0.86 -0.02
CA THR A 293 -17.24 -0.33 -1.34
C THR A 293 -16.02 -0.32 -2.26
N GLY A 294 -16.22 -0.65 -3.53
CA GLY A 294 -15.22 -0.57 -4.58
C GLY A 294 -14.91 0.86 -5.00
N SER A 295 -15.84 1.80 -4.79
CA SER A 295 -15.67 3.21 -5.17
C SER A 295 -14.43 3.87 -4.55
N LEU A 296 -14.08 3.50 -3.32
CA LEU A 296 -12.89 4.02 -2.62
C LEU A 296 -11.57 3.47 -3.18
N LEU A 297 -11.62 2.41 -4.01
CA LEU A 297 -10.45 1.80 -4.63
C LEU A 297 -10.16 2.39 -6.02
N TRP A 298 -11.04 3.22 -6.58
CA TRP A 298 -10.88 3.71 -7.95
C TRP A 298 -9.70 4.65 -8.15
N SER A 299 -9.37 5.48 -7.15
CA SER A 299 -8.14 6.26 -7.18
C SER A 299 -6.87 5.40 -7.22
N LEU A 300 -6.93 4.17 -6.70
CA LEU A 300 -5.82 3.22 -6.80
C LEU A 300 -5.75 2.62 -8.21
N ILE A 301 -6.89 2.29 -8.81
CA ILE A 301 -6.95 1.80 -10.20
C ILE A 301 -6.45 2.84 -11.21
N GLU A 302 -6.87 4.10 -11.06
CA GLU A 302 -6.36 5.22 -11.86
C GLU A 302 -4.83 5.35 -11.71
N CYS A 303 -4.33 5.26 -10.47
CA CYS A 303 -2.89 5.25 -10.21
C CYS A 303 -2.19 4.08 -10.94
N LEU A 304 -2.75 2.87 -10.94
CA LEU A 304 -2.19 1.74 -11.68
C LEU A 304 -2.17 1.99 -13.20
N SER A 305 -3.24 2.56 -13.75
CA SER A 305 -3.31 2.90 -15.18
C SER A 305 -2.26 3.95 -15.57
N ASP A 306 -2.15 5.03 -14.81
CA ASP A 306 -1.17 6.08 -15.05
C ASP A 306 0.26 5.53 -15.02
N ARG A 307 0.54 4.60 -14.11
CA ARG A 307 1.86 3.98 -13.99
C ARG A 307 2.21 3.12 -15.18
N GLU A 308 1.26 2.34 -15.69
CA GLU A 308 1.44 1.54 -16.90
C GLU A 308 1.70 2.46 -18.11
N ASN A 309 0.88 3.51 -18.27
CA ASN A 309 1.04 4.50 -19.34
C ASN A 309 2.42 5.17 -19.29
N HIS A 310 2.89 5.56 -18.10
CA HIS A 310 4.24 6.09 -17.92
C HIS A 310 5.31 5.07 -18.32
N SER A 311 5.18 3.81 -17.89
CA SER A 311 6.13 2.75 -18.24
C SER A 311 6.19 2.51 -19.74
N GLN A 312 5.05 2.52 -20.43
CA GLN A 312 4.97 2.37 -21.89
C GLN A 312 5.66 3.53 -22.63
N CYS A 313 5.61 4.75 -22.08
CA CYS A 313 6.35 5.90 -22.59
C CYS A 313 7.84 5.94 -22.17
N GLY A 314 8.37 4.88 -21.53
CA GLY A 314 9.74 4.84 -21.03
C GLY A 314 9.99 5.74 -19.81
N ARG A 315 8.94 6.29 -19.20
CA ARG A 315 9.03 7.06 -17.96
C ARG A 315 9.01 6.09 -16.77
N ARG A 316 9.78 6.40 -15.75
CA ARG A 316 9.77 5.65 -14.49
C ARG A 316 8.72 6.22 -13.56
N SER A 317 7.80 5.37 -13.13
CA SER A 317 6.90 5.65 -12.03
C SER A 317 7.59 5.30 -10.71
N SER A 318 7.38 6.09 -9.65
CA SER A 318 7.81 5.71 -8.30
C SER A 318 7.27 4.31 -7.98
N PRO A 319 8.00 3.38 -7.36
CA PRO A 319 7.45 2.05 -7.05
C PRO A 319 6.24 2.15 -6.13
N LEU A 320 5.28 1.24 -6.28
CA LEU A 320 4.24 1.04 -5.27
C LEU A 320 4.90 0.70 -3.94
N HIS A 321 4.18 1.06 -2.87
CA HIS A 321 4.58 0.76 -1.52
C HIS A 321 4.66 -0.76 -1.25
N THR A 322 3.66 -1.50 -1.74
CA THR A 322 3.58 -2.96 -1.79
C THR A 322 2.51 -3.34 -2.83
N VAL A 323 2.33 -4.63 -3.09
CA VAL A 323 1.27 -5.13 -3.98
C VAL A 323 -0.10 -4.87 -3.33
N PRO A 324 -1.03 -4.16 -4.00
CA PRO A 324 -2.35 -3.90 -3.44
C PRO A 324 -3.21 -5.15 -3.45
N ILE A 325 -3.62 -5.58 -2.26
CA ILE A 325 -4.55 -6.69 -2.04
C ILE A 325 -5.75 -6.16 -1.27
N THR A 326 -6.95 -6.36 -1.80
CA THR A 326 -8.18 -5.76 -1.28
C THR A 326 -9.17 -6.83 -0.87
N LEU A 327 -9.87 -6.58 0.23
CA LEU A 327 -11.03 -7.32 0.72
C LEU A 327 -12.23 -6.40 0.57
N CYS A 328 -13.02 -6.61 -0.48
CA CYS A 328 -14.12 -5.75 -0.87
C CYS A 328 -15.42 -6.57 -1.01
N SER A 329 -16.57 -5.90 -0.97
CA SER A 329 -17.85 -6.50 -1.38
C SER A 329 -18.19 -6.27 -2.85
N SER A 330 -17.36 -5.52 -3.57
CA SER A 330 -17.58 -5.16 -4.97
C SER A 330 -16.46 -5.69 -5.84
N ALA A 331 -16.84 -6.34 -6.95
CA ALA A 331 -15.92 -6.64 -8.04
C ALA A 331 -15.61 -5.35 -8.77
N LEU A 332 -14.34 -5.11 -9.06
CA LEU A 332 -13.85 -3.89 -9.69
C LEU A 332 -14.07 -3.92 -11.21
N CYS A 333 -13.94 -5.09 -11.84
CA CYS A 333 -14.07 -5.27 -13.28
C CYS A 333 -13.23 -4.26 -14.08
N SER A 334 -12.03 -3.95 -13.57
CA SER A 334 -11.05 -3.11 -14.25
C SER A 334 -10.01 -4.00 -14.90
N PRO A 335 -9.44 -3.61 -16.06
CA PRO A 335 -8.26 -4.28 -16.56
C PRO A 335 -7.17 -4.35 -15.48
N TYR A 336 -6.99 -3.34 -14.64
CA TYR A 336 -5.93 -3.27 -13.64
C TYR A 336 -6.17 -4.09 -12.36
N ALA A 337 -7.27 -4.85 -12.29
CA ALA A 337 -7.64 -5.65 -11.13
C ALA A 337 -7.93 -7.11 -11.49
N PHE A 338 -7.59 -8.04 -10.59
CA PHE A 338 -8.07 -9.42 -10.61
C PHE A 338 -9.13 -9.61 -9.52
N ASP A 339 -10.36 -9.91 -9.93
CA ASP A 339 -11.49 -10.10 -9.02
C ASP A 339 -11.72 -11.59 -8.72
N PHE A 340 -11.36 -12.02 -7.51
CA PHE A 340 -11.60 -13.36 -6.98
C PHE A 340 -12.91 -13.37 -6.21
N ASP A 341 -13.90 -14.11 -6.71
CA ASP A 341 -15.20 -14.23 -6.06
C ASP A 341 -15.16 -15.20 -4.91
N LEU A 342 -15.48 -14.82 -3.68
CA LEU A 342 -15.46 -15.71 -2.51
C LEU A 342 -16.83 -16.27 -2.14
N THR A 343 -17.85 -16.09 -2.98
CA THR A 343 -19.24 -16.50 -2.69
C THR A 343 -19.50 -18.01 -2.79
N LYS A 344 -18.51 -18.81 -3.20
CA LYS A 344 -18.61 -20.26 -3.17
C LYS A 344 -18.24 -20.80 -1.79
N ASN A 345 -19.07 -21.68 -1.24
CA ASN A 345 -18.85 -22.33 0.07
C ASN A 345 -17.47 -23.00 0.12
N SER A 346 -16.50 -22.37 0.78
CA SER A 346 -15.23 -22.99 1.13
C SER A 346 -15.46 -24.08 2.17
N LYS A 347 -14.78 -25.22 2.02
CA LYS A 347 -14.66 -26.15 3.14
C LYS A 347 -13.87 -25.46 4.25
N SER A 348 -14.19 -25.76 5.51
CA SER A 348 -13.41 -25.27 6.63
C SER A 348 -11.98 -25.82 6.53
N ILE A 349 -11.01 -24.92 6.36
CA ILE A 349 -9.57 -25.24 6.36
C ILE A 349 -9.10 -25.38 7.81
N GLY A 350 -8.43 -26.49 8.13
CA GLY A 350 -7.93 -26.78 9.47
C GLY A 350 -6.52 -26.25 9.74
N PRO A 351 -6.03 -26.33 10.99
CA PRO A 351 -4.64 -25.99 11.35
C PRO A 351 -3.59 -26.72 10.51
N ASP A 352 -3.76 -28.03 10.30
CA ASP A 352 -2.82 -28.85 9.53
C ASP A 352 -2.74 -28.41 8.05
N ASP A 353 -3.84 -27.89 7.50
CA ASP A 353 -3.89 -27.38 6.13
C ASP A 353 -3.15 -26.04 6.01
N PHE A 354 -3.19 -25.20 7.05
CA PHE A 354 -2.40 -23.97 7.09
C PHE A 354 -0.89 -24.28 7.12
N ASP A 355 -0.48 -25.26 7.92
CA ASP A 355 0.93 -25.70 7.97
C ASP A 355 1.37 -26.32 6.65
N LEU A 356 0.49 -27.10 6.00
CA LEU A 356 0.72 -27.66 4.67
C LEU A 356 0.97 -26.58 3.61
N ILE A 357 0.09 -25.56 3.55
CA ILE A 357 0.23 -24.43 2.62
C ILE A 357 1.50 -23.64 2.94
N ARG A 358 1.79 -23.42 4.23
CA ARG A 358 3.00 -22.70 4.67
C ARG A 358 4.26 -23.46 4.27
N GLU A 359 4.30 -24.79 4.41
CA GLU A 359 5.43 -25.62 3.97
C GLU A 359 5.63 -25.52 2.45
N ALA A 360 4.55 -25.64 1.67
CA ALA A 360 4.61 -25.49 0.21
C ALA A 360 5.14 -24.12 -0.18
N MET A 361 4.69 -23.06 0.50
CA MET A 361 5.18 -21.71 0.29
C MET A 361 6.66 -21.55 0.66
N CYS A 362 7.12 -22.17 1.75
CA CYS A 362 8.55 -22.16 2.13
C CYS A 362 9.44 -22.76 1.04
N LYS A 363 9.00 -23.89 0.46
CA LYS A 363 9.71 -24.52 -0.68
C LYS A 363 9.71 -23.60 -1.89
N PHE A 364 8.56 -23.01 -2.23
CA PHE A 364 8.44 -22.13 -3.39
C PHE A 364 9.22 -20.81 -3.25
N LEU A 365 9.33 -20.25 -2.04
CA LEU A 365 10.07 -19.01 -1.76
C LEU A 365 11.60 -19.18 -1.80
N GLN A 366 12.13 -20.34 -2.19
CA GLN A 366 13.54 -20.46 -2.53
C GLN A 366 13.83 -19.71 -3.84
N ASP A 367 14.96 -19.01 -3.89
CA ASP A 367 15.31 -18.12 -5.01
C ASP A 367 15.23 -18.84 -6.37
N GLN A 368 15.68 -20.09 -6.45
CA GLN A 368 15.63 -20.89 -7.69
C GLN A 368 14.23 -20.98 -8.31
N HIS A 369 13.18 -21.19 -7.50
CA HIS A 369 11.81 -21.37 -8.00
C HIS A 369 11.16 -20.03 -8.34
N LEU A 370 11.48 -19.00 -7.59
CA LEU A 370 11.09 -17.63 -7.90
C LEU A 370 11.74 -17.11 -9.19
N GLN A 371 13.00 -17.46 -9.45
CA GLN A 371 13.64 -17.18 -10.74
C GLN A 371 12.99 -17.96 -11.88
N THR A 372 12.51 -19.20 -11.64
CA THR A 372 11.71 -19.92 -12.64
C THR A 372 10.45 -19.16 -13.02
N ALA A 373 9.69 -18.63 -12.05
CA ALA A 373 8.52 -17.79 -12.34
C ALA A 373 8.89 -16.58 -13.20
N LYS A 374 9.99 -15.89 -12.86
CA LYS A 374 10.48 -14.74 -13.64
C LYS A 374 10.91 -15.13 -15.05
N MET A 375 11.60 -16.26 -15.20
CA MET A 375 12.04 -16.80 -16.48
C MET A 375 10.84 -17.14 -17.39
N LEU A 376 9.82 -17.80 -16.84
CA LEU A 376 8.58 -18.11 -17.56
C LEU A 376 7.90 -16.83 -18.05
N PHE A 377 7.80 -15.82 -17.19
CA PHE A 377 7.25 -14.51 -17.54
C PHE A 377 8.05 -13.83 -18.66
N ASP A 378 9.38 -13.73 -18.50
CA ASP A 378 10.25 -13.09 -19.49
C ASP A 378 10.20 -13.79 -20.84
N ARG A 379 10.13 -15.13 -20.84
CA ARG A 379 9.96 -15.93 -22.06
C ARG A 379 8.64 -15.61 -22.76
N ARG A 380 7.54 -15.49 -22.02
CA ARG A 380 6.22 -15.11 -22.56
C ARG A 380 6.23 -13.68 -23.12
N MET A 381 6.82 -12.73 -22.39
CA MET A 381 6.90 -11.32 -22.80
C MET A 381 7.85 -11.08 -23.98
N SER A 382 8.88 -11.91 -24.14
CA SER A 382 9.84 -11.82 -25.25
C SER A 382 9.36 -12.51 -26.54
N SER A 383 8.23 -13.22 -26.50
CA SER A 383 7.64 -13.85 -27.68
C SER A 383 7.17 -12.79 -28.70
N PRO A 384 7.29 -13.03 -30.02
CA PRO A 384 6.69 -12.16 -31.04
C PRO A 384 5.16 -11.96 -30.89
N THR A 385 4.48 -12.86 -30.17
CA THR A 385 3.04 -12.79 -29.90
C THR A 385 2.68 -12.00 -28.64
N SER A 386 3.66 -11.43 -27.93
CA SER A 386 3.44 -10.76 -26.64
C SER A 386 2.54 -9.53 -26.72
N TYR A 387 2.42 -8.89 -27.90
CA TYR A 387 1.50 -7.78 -28.12
C TYR A 387 0.01 -8.14 -27.94
N ARG A 388 -0.33 -9.43 -27.96
CA ARG A 388 -1.69 -9.94 -27.69
C ARG A 388 -1.89 -10.32 -26.22
N MET A 389 -0.82 -10.34 -25.45
CA MET A 389 -0.83 -10.83 -24.08
C MET A 389 -1.01 -9.67 -23.11
N ILE A 390 -1.66 -9.96 -21.99
CA ILE A 390 -1.81 -9.00 -20.89
C ILE A 390 -0.70 -9.28 -19.87
N PRO A 391 0.28 -8.38 -19.65
CA PRO A 391 1.45 -8.67 -18.82
C PRO A 391 1.11 -9.16 -17.41
N ARG A 392 0.15 -8.52 -16.73
CA ARG A 392 -0.25 -8.92 -15.36
C ARG A 392 -0.85 -10.32 -15.28
N VAL A 393 -1.61 -10.74 -16.29
CA VAL A 393 -2.13 -12.12 -16.40
C VAL A 393 -0.98 -13.08 -16.56
N MET A 394 -0.05 -12.77 -17.47
CA MET A 394 1.10 -13.62 -17.73
C MET A 394 2.03 -13.74 -16.53
N TRP A 395 2.19 -12.68 -15.73
CA TRP A 395 2.98 -12.72 -14.49
C TRP A 395 2.31 -13.63 -13.46
N PHE A 396 1.02 -13.42 -13.21
CA PHE A 396 0.24 -14.23 -12.28
C PHE A 396 0.26 -15.72 -12.64
N GLU A 397 -0.02 -16.06 -13.91
CA GLU A 397 0.05 -17.45 -14.40
C GLU A 397 1.47 -18.03 -14.36
N SER A 398 2.51 -17.19 -14.43
CA SER A 398 3.90 -17.67 -14.31
C SER A 398 4.25 -18.05 -12.88
N LEU A 399 3.68 -17.34 -11.89
CA LEU A 399 3.80 -17.68 -10.48
C LEU A 399 3.06 -18.99 -10.18
N GLU A 400 1.82 -19.14 -10.67
CA GLU A 400 1.06 -20.37 -10.50
C GLU A 400 1.76 -21.58 -11.14
N GLN A 401 2.21 -21.45 -12.39
CA GLN A 401 2.93 -22.54 -13.06
C GLN A 401 4.24 -22.90 -12.34
N ALA A 402 5.04 -21.91 -11.95
CA ALA A 402 6.29 -22.17 -11.24
C ALA A 402 6.06 -22.81 -9.87
N PHE A 403 4.95 -22.48 -9.20
CA PHE A 403 4.54 -23.15 -7.97
C PHE A 403 4.18 -24.62 -8.22
N ILE A 404 3.40 -24.91 -9.26
CA ILE A 404 3.08 -26.28 -9.66
C ILE A 404 4.37 -27.07 -9.98
N ASP A 405 5.26 -26.50 -10.79
CA ASP A 405 6.53 -27.13 -11.15
C ASP A 405 7.41 -27.40 -9.91
N CYS A 406 7.43 -26.46 -8.95
CA CYS A 406 8.19 -26.58 -7.70
C CYS A 406 7.69 -27.74 -6.82
N ILE A 407 6.38 -27.86 -6.62
CA ILE A 407 5.82 -28.82 -5.67
C ILE A 407 5.59 -30.18 -6.32
N PHE A 408 5.20 -30.21 -7.58
CA PHE A 408 4.70 -31.41 -8.26
C PHE A 408 5.63 -31.94 -9.36
N GLY A 409 6.69 -31.24 -9.74
CA GLY A 409 7.47 -31.54 -10.96
C GLY A 409 7.91 -33.00 -11.11
N ASP A 410 8.33 -33.65 -10.02
CA ASP A 410 8.75 -35.06 -9.99
C ASP A 410 7.67 -36.01 -9.45
N HIS A 411 6.46 -35.51 -9.17
CA HIS A 411 5.37 -36.25 -8.54
C HIS A 411 4.37 -36.78 -9.58
N PRO A 412 3.82 -38.01 -9.43
CA PRO A 412 2.81 -38.55 -10.35
C PRO A 412 1.56 -37.66 -10.52
N ALA A 413 1.26 -36.84 -9.52
CA ALA A 413 0.12 -35.92 -9.52
C ALA A 413 0.34 -34.63 -10.34
N TYR A 414 1.50 -34.44 -10.98
CA TYR A 414 1.83 -33.25 -11.78
C TYR A 414 0.78 -32.93 -12.84
N ASN A 415 0.37 -33.94 -13.62
CA ASN A 415 -0.60 -33.74 -14.71
C ASN A 415 -1.98 -33.32 -14.17
N GLU A 416 -2.36 -33.85 -13.01
CA GLU A 416 -3.62 -33.50 -12.35
C GLU A 416 -3.56 -32.07 -11.81
N ALA A 417 -2.44 -31.66 -11.23
CA ALA A 417 -2.21 -30.29 -10.77
C ALA A 417 -2.22 -29.28 -11.94
N CYS A 418 -1.58 -29.61 -13.07
CA CYS A 418 -1.64 -28.81 -14.30
C CYS A 418 -3.07 -28.70 -14.87
N THR A 419 -3.83 -29.80 -14.83
CA THR A 419 -5.24 -29.81 -15.25
C THR A 419 -6.10 -28.93 -14.36
N LEU A 420 -5.89 -28.99 -13.04
CA LEU A 420 -6.55 -28.13 -12.08
C LEU A 420 -6.25 -26.65 -12.35
N LEU A 421 -4.97 -26.29 -12.56
CA LEU A 421 -4.58 -24.93 -12.95
C LEU A 421 -5.33 -24.48 -14.21
N ALA A 422 -5.30 -25.26 -15.29
CA ALA A 422 -5.98 -24.91 -16.54
C ALA A 422 -7.50 -24.71 -16.37
N ASN A 423 -8.14 -25.56 -15.56
CA ASN A 423 -9.57 -25.44 -15.25
C ASN A 423 -9.87 -24.17 -14.44
N THR A 424 -9.07 -23.88 -13.42
CA THR A 424 -9.22 -22.68 -12.58
C THR A 424 -9.03 -21.40 -13.38
N THR A 425 -8.01 -21.32 -14.23
CA THR A 425 -7.79 -20.18 -15.13
C THR A 425 -8.96 -20.00 -16.10
N SER A 426 -9.48 -21.09 -16.67
CA SER A 426 -10.63 -21.03 -17.59
C SER A 426 -11.90 -20.55 -16.89
N ALA A 427 -12.18 -21.05 -15.69
CA ALA A 427 -13.34 -20.63 -14.89
C ALA A 427 -13.27 -19.15 -14.48
N GLN A 428 -12.07 -18.66 -14.12
CA GLN A 428 -11.86 -17.23 -13.82
C GLN A 428 -12.13 -16.35 -15.04
N LEU A 429 -11.67 -16.77 -16.23
CA LEU A 429 -11.90 -16.04 -17.48
C LEU A 429 -13.39 -16.01 -17.87
N GLU A 430 -14.07 -17.14 -17.75
CA GLU A 430 -15.52 -17.24 -17.98
C GLU A 430 -16.28 -16.30 -17.04
N GLN A 431 -15.94 -16.31 -15.75
CA GLN A 431 -16.56 -15.43 -14.77
C GLN A 431 -16.31 -13.95 -15.07
N ALA A 432 -15.09 -13.57 -15.46
CA ALA A 432 -14.78 -12.20 -15.87
C ALA A 432 -15.61 -11.77 -17.09
N THR A 433 -15.81 -12.68 -18.06
CA THR A 433 -16.62 -12.45 -19.26
C THR A 433 -18.10 -12.23 -18.90
N LEU A 434 -18.66 -13.08 -18.03
CA LEU A 434 -20.05 -12.95 -17.57
C LEU A 434 -20.31 -11.64 -16.81
N ARG A 435 -19.33 -11.18 -16.01
CA ARG A 435 -19.41 -9.88 -15.33
C ARG A 435 -19.41 -8.73 -16.34
N GLU A 436 -18.54 -8.80 -17.35
CA GLU A 436 -18.46 -7.80 -18.42
C GLU A 436 -19.77 -7.70 -19.21
N GLU A 437 -20.34 -8.83 -19.63
CA GLU A 437 -21.63 -8.88 -20.33
C GLU A 437 -22.78 -8.32 -19.48
N SER A 438 -22.79 -8.63 -18.18
CA SER A 438 -23.81 -8.13 -17.26
C SER A 438 -23.70 -6.61 -17.03
N LEU A 439 -22.47 -6.08 -16.94
CA LEU A 439 -22.22 -4.63 -16.88
C LEU A 439 -22.62 -3.94 -18.18
N ALA A 440 -22.32 -4.52 -19.34
CA ALA A 440 -22.70 -3.98 -20.64
C ALA A 440 -24.22 -3.87 -20.79
N ARG A 441 -24.96 -4.94 -20.45
CA ARG A 441 -26.44 -4.91 -20.46
C ARG A 441 -27.03 -3.89 -19.51
N ALA A 442 -26.43 -3.71 -18.33
CA ALA A 442 -26.86 -2.69 -17.36
C ALA A 442 -26.67 -1.26 -17.87
N LEU A 443 -25.53 -0.98 -18.52
CA LEU A 443 -25.26 0.33 -19.12
C LEU A 443 -26.20 0.61 -20.29
N GLU A 444 -26.45 -0.38 -21.15
CA GLU A 444 -27.39 -0.26 -22.26
C GLU A 444 -28.82 0.00 -21.78
N LEU A 445 -29.25 -0.70 -20.72
CA LEU A 445 -30.56 -0.51 -20.09
C LEU A 445 -30.75 0.95 -19.65
N ILE A 446 -29.78 1.52 -18.94
CA ILE A 446 -29.86 2.89 -18.44
C ILE A 446 -29.71 3.93 -19.56
N ALA A 447 -28.96 3.63 -20.62
CA ALA A 447 -28.87 4.47 -21.81
C ALA A 447 -30.19 4.55 -22.60
N HIS A 448 -31.08 3.55 -22.47
CA HIS A 448 -32.35 3.48 -23.19
C HIS A 448 -33.57 3.35 -22.24
N PRO A 449 -33.97 4.44 -21.55
CA PRO A 449 -35.05 4.37 -20.56
C PRO A 449 -36.42 3.97 -21.12
N ALA A 450 -36.61 4.04 -22.45
CA ALA A 450 -37.78 3.53 -23.14
C ALA A 450 -38.07 2.05 -22.78
N CYS A 451 -37.03 1.24 -22.54
CA CYS A 451 -37.16 -0.17 -22.17
C CYS A 451 -37.90 -0.40 -20.84
N PHE A 452 -37.95 0.60 -19.96
CA PHE A 452 -38.65 0.52 -18.68
C PHE A 452 -39.57 1.73 -18.43
N ALA A 453 -40.00 2.42 -19.49
CA ALA A 453 -40.84 3.62 -19.40
C ALA A 453 -42.14 3.41 -18.60
N LYS A 454 -42.73 2.22 -18.70
CA LYS A 454 -43.94 1.85 -17.92
C LYS A 454 -43.74 1.81 -16.39
N HIS A 455 -42.49 1.80 -15.94
CA HIS A 455 -42.08 1.82 -14.53
C HIS A 455 -41.49 3.18 -14.10
N LEU A 456 -41.62 4.20 -14.95
CA LEU A 456 -41.27 5.58 -14.62
C LEU A 456 -42.50 6.33 -14.14
N ILE A 457 -42.31 7.16 -13.12
CA ILE A 457 -43.36 8.04 -12.59
C ILE A 457 -42.98 9.51 -12.80
N PRO A 458 -43.96 10.43 -12.88
CA PRO A 458 -43.68 11.86 -12.86
C PRO A 458 -43.05 12.28 -11.53
N CYS A 459 -42.45 13.48 -11.49
CA CYS A 459 -41.87 14.02 -10.27
C CYS A 459 -42.91 14.02 -9.12
N PRO A 460 -42.65 13.30 -8.01
CA PRO A 460 -43.61 13.19 -6.91
C PRO A 460 -43.74 14.52 -6.16
N LYS A 461 -44.86 14.72 -5.45
CA LYS A 461 -45.13 15.91 -4.64
C LYS A 461 -44.47 15.83 -3.26
N THR A 462 -44.38 14.62 -2.71
CA THR A 462 -43.76 14.32 -1.40
C THR A 462 -42.79 13.15 -1.52
N TRP A 463 -41.89 13.00 -0.54
CA TRP A 463 -41.03 11.83 -0.46
C TRP A 463 -41.77 10.56 -0.04
N GLU A 464 -42.86 10.67 0.71
CA GLU A 464 -43.70 9.52 1.07
C GLU A 464 -44.31 8.86 -0.18
N ASP A 465 -44.89 9.67 -1.08
CA ASP A 465 -45.41 9.18 -2.37
C ASP A 465 -44.29 8.54 -3.22
N ALA A 466 -43.11 9.18 -3.23
CA ALA A 466 -41.95 8.69 -3.97
C ALA A 466 -41.53 7.30 -3.50
N LEU A 467 -41.36 7.12 -2.18
CA LEU A 467 -40.93 5.84 -1.61
C LEU A 467 -41.99 4.77 -1.76
N GLY A 468 -43.28 5.12 -1.57
CA GLY A 468 -44.39 4.21 -1.81
C GLY A 468 -44.38 3.65 -3.22
N ALA A 469 -44.07 4.48 -4.23
CA ALA A 469 -43.97 4.02 -5.61
C ALA A 469 -42.65 3.25 -5.90
N LEU A 470 -41.50 3.77 -5.44
CA LEU A 470 -40.17 3.21 -5.73
C LEU A 470 -39.88 1.89 -5.00
N CYS A 471 -40.50 1.66 -3.84
CA CYS A 471 -40.46 0.38 -3.14
C CYS A 471 -41.35 -0.68 -3.80
N ASN A 472 -42.34 -0.28 -4.61
CA ASN A 472 -43.31 -1.17 -5.26
C ASN A 472 -42.95 -1.43 -6.72
N ASP A 473 -43.58 -0.81 -7.71
CA ASP A 473 -43.37 -1.15 -9.14
C ASP A 473 -42.50 -0.15 -9.91
N ALA A 474 -42.26 1.05 -9.38
CA ALA A 474 -41.51 2.07 -10.07
C ALA A 474 -39.99 1.94 -9.82
N TYR A 475 -39.19 2.27 -10.83
CA TYR A 475 -37.72 2.27 -10.70
C TYR A 475 -37.15 3.67 -10.45
N ALA A 476 -37.70 4.67 -11.12
CA ALA A 476 -37.24 6.06 -11.07
C ALA A 476 -38.39 7.03 -11.30
N PHE A 477 -38.14 8.30 -10.97
CA PHE A 477 -39.01 9.41 -11.36
C PHE A 477 -38.26 10.45 -12.18
N HIS A 478 -38.99 11.17 -13.03
CA HIS A 478 -38.45 12.26 -13.83
C HIS A 478 -38.15 13.49 -12.97
N LYS A 479 -36.99 14.11 -13.17
CA LYS A 479 -36.62 15.38 -12.53
C LYS A 479 -36.04 16.36 -13.54
N ARG A 480 -36.67 17.52 -13.65
CA ARG A 480 -36.15 18.67 -14.38
C ARG A 480 -35.58 19.71 -13.41
N PHE A 481 -34.33 20.09 -13.62
CA PHE A 481 -33.63 21.03 -12.73
C PHE A 481 -33.75 22.46 -13.26
N GLN A 482 -34.38 23.34 -12.48
CA GLN A 482 -34.53 24.76 -12.84
C GLN A 482 -33.41 25.65 -12.27
N LYS A 483 -32.74 25.20 -11.20
CA LYS A 483 -31.72 25.93 -10.43
C LYS A 483 -30.67 24.94 -9.91
N GLY A 484 -29.52 25.46 -9.47
CA GLY A 484 -28.44 24.66 -8.88
C GLY A 484 -27.43 24.11 -9.90
N LYS A 485 -26.59 23.17 -9.45
CA LYS A 485 -25.49 22.55 -10.22
C LYS A 485 -25.94 21.94 -11.56
N HIS A 486 -27.13 21.36 -11.58
CA HIS A 486 -27.68 20.62 -12.73
C HIS A 486 -28.72 21.43 -13.53
N ARG A 487 -28.74 22.76 -13.40
CA ARG A 487 -29.74 23.63 -14.05
C ARG A 487 -29.81 23.38 -15.56
N GLY A 488 -31.03 23.18 -16.06
CA GLY A 488 -31.31 22.95 -17.48
C GLY A 488 -31.35 21.46 -17.85
N CYS A 489 -30.84 20.57 -17.00
CA CYS A 489 -30.83 19.13 -17.27
C CYS A 489 -32.17 18.46 -16.92
N GLN A 490 -32.46 17.40 -17.66
CA GLN A 490 -33.45 16.39 -17.30
C GLN A 490 -32.73 15.13 -16.83
N ALA A 491 -33.25 14.51 -15.78
CA ALA A 491 -32.65 13.35 -15.17
C ALA A 491 -33.72 12.34 -14.73
N LEU A 492 -33.28 11.09 -14.62
CA LEU A 492 -33.98 10.04 -13.88
C LEU A 492 -33.38 9.97 -12.48
N ALA A 493 -34.24 10.08 -11.47
CA ALA A 493 -33.85 10.00 -10.07
C ALA A 493 -34.21 8.62 -9.49
N PHE A 494 -33.19 7.92 -9.00
CA PHE A 494 -33.32 6.61 -8.38
C PHE A 494 -32.97 6.67 -6.89
N THR A 495 -33.61 5.82 -6.10
CA THR A 495 -33.03 5.39 -4.82
C THR A 495 -31.99 4.29 -5.08
N SER A 496 -31.08 4.04 -4.13
CA SER A 496 -30.11 2.94 -4.29
C SER A 496 -30.81 1.59 -4.48
N ASP A 497 -31.86 1.32 -3.69
CA ASP A 497 -32.60 0.06 -3.75
C ASP A 497 -33.40 -0.07 -5.05
N SER A 498 -34.05 1.00 -5.52
CA SER A 498 -34.81 0.96 -6.79
C SER A 498 -33.89 0.79 -8.00
N LEU A 499 -32.69 1.40 -8.00
CA LEU A 499 -31.68 1.18 -9.03
C LEU A 499 -31.17 -0.26 -9.01
N LYS A 500 -30.77 -0.78 -7.85
CA LYS A 500 -30.35 -2.18 -7.72
C LYS A 500 -31.41 -3.14 -8.25
N ARG A 501 -32.67 -2.91 -7.93
CA ARG A 501 -33.79 -3.74 -8.40
C ARG A 501 -33.94 -3.73 -9.92
N LEU A 502 -33.76 -2.56 -10.57
CA LEU A 502 -33.70 -2.48 -12.03
C LEU A 502 -32.50 -3.25 -12.58
N LEU A 503 -31.31 -3.07 -12.00
CA LEU A 503 -30.09 -3.74 -12.45
C LEU A 503 -30.16 -5.26 -12.31
N HIS A 504 -30.86 -5.77 -11.30
CA HIS A 504 -31.12 -7.20 -11.13
C HIS A 504 -31.89 -7.82 -12.32
N THR A 505 -32.71 -7.05 -13.05
CA THR A 505 -33.44 -7.58 -14.21
C THR A 505 -32.52 -7.97 -15.37
N VAL A 506 -31.29 -7.46 -15.39
CA VAL A 506 -30.25 -7.77 -16.38
C VAL A 506 -29.06 -8.50 -15.77
N SER A 507 -29.28 -9.17 -14.63
CA SER A 507 -28.26 -9.95 -13.90
C SER A 507 -27.06 -9.11 -13.43
N CYS A 508 -27.23 -7.79 -13.24
CA CYS A 508 -26.23 -6.95 -12.61
C CYS A 508 -26.53 -6.88 -11.10
N ASN A 509 -25.82 -7.72 -10.35
CA ASN A 509 -25.95 -7.97 -8.92
C ASN A 509 -25.22 -6.92 -8.05
N GLU A 510 -25.44 -6.96 -6.73
CA GLU A 510 -24.88 -5.97 -5.80
C GLU A 510 -23.36 -5.83 -5.85
N SER A 511 -22.62 -6.91 -6.09
CA SER A 511 -21.16 -6.88 -6.21
C SER A 511 -20.67 -6.09 -7.43
N LEU A 512 -21.51 -5.90 -8.45
CA LEU A 512 -21.19 -5.13 -9.65
C LEU A 512 -21.68 -3.68 -9.58
N PHE A 513 -22.42 -3.31 -8.54
CA PHE A 513 -23.10 -2.01 -8.43
C PHE A 513 -22.13 -0.82 -8.52
N ASP A 514 -21.03 -0.86 -7.77
CA ASP A 514 -20.04 0.22 -7.78
C ASP A 514 -19.37 0.33 -9.16
N SER A 515 -18.96 -0.79 -9.75
CA SER A 515 -18.35 -0.82 -11.09
C SER A 515 -19.30 -0.35 -12.19
N PHE A 516 -20.59 -0.65 -12.05
CA PHE A 516 -21.62 -0.09 -12.92
C PHE A 516 -21.67 1.45 -12.81
N LEU A 517 -21.69 2.01 -11.60
CA LEU A 517 -21.68 3.47 -11.40
C LEU A 517 -20.40 4.13 -11.93
N GLU A 518 -19.26 3.47 -11.78
CA GLU A 518 -17.98 3.94 -12.32
C GLU A 518 -18.00 4.01 -13.85
N ARG A 519 -18.48 2.95 -14.51
CA ARG A 519 -18.58 2.92 -15.97
C ARG A 519 -19.64 3.86 -16.52
N ALA A 520 -20.77 3.99 -15.84
CA ALA A 520 -21.80 4.95 -16.24
C ALA A 520 -21.31 6.40 -16.12
N ALA A 521 -20.46 6.71 -15.14
CA ALA A 521 -19.79 8.01 -15.06
C ALA A 521 -18.79 8.22 -16.21
N ALA A 522 -18.00 7.19 -16.53
CA ALA A 522 -17.04 7.26 -17.64
C ALA A 522 -17.73 7.43 -19.02
N GLN A 523 -18.96 6.96 -19.16
CA GLN A 523 -19.80 7.14 -20.37
C GLN A 523 -20.68 8.39 -20.32
N ASP A 524 -20.52 9.26 -19.31
CA ASP A 524 -21.30 10.50 -19.13
C ASP A 524 -22.83 10.27 -19.03
N LEU A 525 -23.23 9.06 -18.59
CA LEU A 525 -24.62 8.70 -18.30
C LEU A 525 -25.03 9.12 -16.89
N LEU A 526 -24.09 9.08 -15.95
CA LEU A 526 -24.32 9.41 -14.54
C LEU A 526 -24.08 10.90 -14.28
N LEU A 527 -25.10 11.61 -13.79
CA LEU A 527 -25.00 13.03 -13.42
C LEU A 527 -24.46 13.23 -12.00
N ASP A 528 -24.98 12.45 -11.05
CA ASP A 528 -24.56 12.53 -9.66
C ASP A 528 -24.82 11.22 -8.91
N ARG A 529 -23.87 10.80 -8.07
CA ARG A 529 -23.93 9.56 -7.29
C ARG A 529 -24.73 9.72 -5.99
N SER A 530 -24.90 10.94 -5.51
CA SER A 530 -25.50 11.19 -4.20
C SER A 530 -26.08 12.60 -4.10
N GLU A 531 -26.90 13.00 -5.08
CA GLU A 531 -27.56 14.31 -5.07
C GLU A 531 -28.58 14.38 -3.93
N VAL A 532 -28.57 15.48 -3.17
CA VAL A 532 -29.60 15.75 -2.16
C VAL A 532 -30.75 16.51 -2.81
N LEU A 533 -31.91 15.86 -2.96
CA LEU A 533 -33.11 16.47 -3.53
C LEU A 533 -34.12 16.86 -2.43
N ASN A 534 -34.61 18.10 -2.51
CA ASN A 534 -35.76 18.56 -1.71
C ASN A 534 -37.07 18.36 -2.50
N ILE A 535 -37.98 17.56 -1.95
CA ILE A 535 -39.34 17.31 -2.48
C ILE A 535 -40.31 17.40 -1.31
N GLY A 536 -41.33 18.25 -1.42
CA GLY A 536 -42.34 18.42 -0.38
C GLY A 536 -41.80 18.95 0.96
N GLY A 537 -40.63 19.61 0.97
CA GLY A 537 -39.99 20.13 2.19
C GLY A 537 -39.02 19.14 2.86
N GLU A 538 -38.99 17.89 2.41
CA GLU A 538 -38.06 16.87 2.89
C GLU A 538 -36.88 16.67 1.94
N THR A 539 -35.71 16.34 2.49
CA THR A 539 -34.49 16.11 1.70
C THR A 539 -34.06 14.65 1.75
N ARG A 540 -33.79 14.04 0.59
CA ARG A 540 -33.17 12.69 0.51
C ARG A 540 -32.11 12.62 -0.58
N ARG A 541 -31.22 11.64 -0.44
CA ARG A 541 -30.17 11.35 -1.42
C ARG A 541 -30.70 10.44 -2.53
N VAL A 542 -30.37 10.77 -3.76
CA VAL A 542 -30.68 9.98 -4.96
C VAL A 542 -29.46 9.83 -5.86
N ILE A 543 -29.55 8.84 -6.75
CA ILE A 543 -28.63 8.66 -7.86
C ILE A 543 -29.31 9.23 -9.10
N LEU A 544 -28.61 10.11 -9.82
CA LEU A 544 -29.12 10.81 -10.98
C LEU A 544 -28.46 10.31 -12.25
N PHE A 545 -29.26 9.87 -13.21
CA PHE A 545 -28.82 9.59 -14.58
C PHE A 545 -29.38 10.61 -15.54
N ARG A 546 -28.56 10.99 -16.53
CA ARG A 546 -28.97 11.93 -17.57
C ARG A 546 -30.05 11.30 -18.44
N LEU A 547 -31.11 12.06 -18.70
CA LEU A 547 -32.11 11.67 -19.68
C LEU A 547 -31.79 12.38 -21.00
N ASN A 548 -31.23 11.64 -21.96
CA ASN A 548 -30.85 12.15 -23.28
C ASN A 548 -31.98 12.03 -24.31
N ASP A 549 -33.01 11.27 -24.01
CA ASP A 549 -34.04 10.88 -24.98
C ASP A 549 -35.21 11.88 -24.99
N GLU A 550 -35.30 12.70 -26.04
CA GLU A 550 -36.40 13.65 -26.24
C GLU A 550 -37.76 12.94 -26.40
N SER A 551 -37.78 11.65 -26.76
CA SER A 551 -39.02 10.89 -26.96
C SER A 551 -39.82 10.68 -25.66
N LEU A 552 -39.15 10.56 -24.52
CA LEU A 552 -39.79 10.50 -23.19
C LEU A 552 -40.24 11.87 -22.69
N SER A 553 -39.64 12.96 -23.18
CA SER A 553 -40.08 14.31 -22.85
C SER A 553 -41.44 14.68 -23.46
N LEU A 554 -41.88 13.93 -24.49
CA LEU A 554 -43.17 14.09 -25.17
C LEU A 554 -44.32 13.36 -24.49
N ALA A 555 -44.04 12.39 -23.60
CA ALA A 555 -45.07 11.67 -22.85
C ALA A 555 -45.62 12.46 -21.63
N GLU A 556 -45.02 13.61 -21.30
CA GLU A 556 -45.53 14.55 -20.29
C GLU A 556 -46.56 15.56 -20.85
N LYS A 557 -46.94 15.46 -22.13
CA LYS A 557 -47.98 16.33 -22.74
C LYS A 557 -49.37 15.72 -22.73
#